data_AF-A0A356VUC7-F1
#
_entry.id   AF-A0A356VUC7-F1
#
_cell.length_a   1.000
_cell.length_b   1.000
_cell.length_c   1.000
_cell.angle_alpha   90.00
_cell.angle_beta   90.00
_cell.angle_gamma   90.00
#
_symmetry.space_group_name_H-M   'P 1'
#
loop_
_entity.id
_entity.type
_entity.pdbx_description
1 polymer ?
#
loop_
_entity_poly.entity_id
_entity_poly.type
_entity_poly.pdbx_seq_one_letter_code
_entity_poly.pdbx_strand_id
1 'polypeptide(L)'
;MKAVLTVYAIILVLGIFSIVTDIHYAANIAGFIASIGFLVVFFKDPQKNPSAEEQLKIVKFKKYWYMVFATGLLFSLIFGSFWNNQMGGMI
;
A
#
# COMPACT_ATOMS: atom_id res chain seq x y z
N MET A 1 1.99 2.79 -14.90
CA MET A 1 0.98 3.72 -14.36
C MET A 1 -0.36 3.03 -14.10
N LYS A 2 -1.03 2.45 -15.12
CA LYS A 2 -2.30 1.73 -14.94
C LYS A 2 -2.29 0.69 -13.81
N ALA A 3 -1.24 -0.14 -13.74
CA ALA A 3 -1.09 -1.13 -12.67
C ALA A 3 -1.08 -0.53 -11.25
N VAL A 4 -0.43 0.62 -11.04
CA VAL A 4 -0.38 1.29 -9.72
C VAL A 4 -1.75 1.81 -9.33
N LEU A 5 -2.51 2.35 -10.29
CA LEU A 5 -3.89 2.77 -10.09
C LEU A 5 -4.79 1.58 -9.74
N THR A 6 -4.64 0.45 -10.43
CA THR A 6 -5.38 -0.78 -10.11
C THR A 6 -5.07 -1.26 -8.70
N VAL A 7 -3.79 -1.33 -8.31
CA VAL A 7 -3.38 -1.69 -6.95
C VAL A 7 -3.96 -0.71 -5.93
N TYR A 8 -3.92 0.59 -6.22
CA TYR A 8 -4.48 1.61 -5.33
C TYR A 8 -6.00 1.45 -5.16
N ALA A 9 -6.73 1.20 -6.24
CA ALA A 9 -8.17 0.94 -6.19
C ALA A 9 -8.47 -0.32 -5.36
N ILE A 10 -7.68 -1.40 -5.50
CA ILE A 10 -7.81 -2.61 -4.70
C ILE A 10 -7.60 -2.29 -3.21
N ILE A 11 -6.56 -1.54 -2.85
CA ILE A 11 -6.30 -1.14 -1.46
C ILE A 11 -7.45 -0.32 -0.88
N LEU A 12 -7.99 0.61 -1.66
CA LEU A 12 -9.15 1.42 -1.24
C LEU A 12 -10.39 0.56 -1.04
N VAL A 13 -10.70 -0.35 -1.98
CA VAL A 13 -11.83 -1.27 -1.86
C VAL A 13 -11.67 -2.16 -0.65
N LEU A 14 -10.49 -2.72 -0.41
CA LEU A 14 -10.22 -3.55 0.77
C LEU A 14 -10.35 -2.78 2.08
N GLY A 15 -9.82 -1.55 2.15
CA GLY A 15 -9.95 -0.69 3.32
C GLY A 15 -11.41 -0.29 3.60
N ILE A 16 -12.14 0.16 2.58
CA ILE A 16 -13.56 0.52 2.70
C ILE A 16 -14.41 -0.71 3.04
N PHE A 17 -14.15 -1.84 2.39
CA PHE A 17 -14.82 -3.10 2.70
C PHE A 17 -14.62 -3.49 4.16
N SER A 18 -13.39 -3.34 4.68
CA SER A 18 -13.07 -3.57 6.08
C SER A 18 -13.87 -2.68 7.03
N ILE A 19 -14.09 -1.41 6.67
CA ILE A 19 -14.94 -0.46 7.43
C ILE A 19 -16.40 -0.90 7.42
N VAL A 20 -16.93 -1.27 6.25
CA VAL A 20 -18.36 -1.52 6.07
C VAL A 20 -18.80 -2.87 6.65
N THR A 21 -17.90 -3.85 6.66
CA THR A 21 -18.22 -5.24 7.06
C THR A 21 -17.64 -5.66 8.40
N ASP A 22 -16.86 -4.78 9.05
CA ASP A 22 -16.04 -5.08 10.23
C ASP A 22 -15.05 -6.25 10.03
N ILE A 23 -14.80 -6.63 8.78
CA ILE A 23 -13.80 -7.64 8.43
C ILE A 23 -12.42 -6.99 8.45
N HIS A 24 -11.82 -6.89 9.64
CA HIS A 24 -10.57 -6.15 9.85
C HIS A 24 -9.35 -6.80 9.16
N TYR A 25 -9.36 -8.11 8.89
CA TYR A 25 -8.26 -8.75 8.16
C TYR A 25 -8.14 -8.27 6.70
N ALA A 26 -9.20 -7.72 6.10
CA ALA A 26 -9.12 -7.15 4.75
C ALA A 26 -8.18 -5.94 4.68
N ALA A 27 -8.15 -5.12 5.73
CA ALA A 27 -7.21 -4.01 5.85
C ALA A 27 -5.75 -4.47 6.07
N ASN A 28 -5.54 -5.60 6.77
CA ASN A 28 -4.20 -6.20 6.88
C ASN A 28 -3.69 -6.69 5.51
N ILE A 29 -4.56 -7.28 4.69
CA ILE A 29 -4.22 -7.66 3.31
C ILE A 29 -3.86 -6.41 2.50
N ALA A 30 -4.61 -5.32 2.65
CA ALA A 30 -4.30 -4.04 2.00
C ALA A 30 -2.91 -3.50 2.40
N GLY A 31 -2.59 -3.55 3.71
CA GLY A 31 -1.27 -3.20 4.25
C GLY A 31 -0.14 -4.07 3.73
N PHE A 32 -0.39 -5.38 3.60
CA PHE A 32 0.57 -6.34 3.06
C PHE A 32 0.88 -6.05 1.58
N ILE A 33 -0.14 -5.82 0.75
CA ILE A 33 0.03 -5.46 -0.67
C ILE A 33 0.82 -4.16 -0.80
N ALA A 34 0.48 -3.14 0.01
CA ALA A 34 1.22 -1.87 0.07
C ALA A 34 2.71 -2.08 0.41
N SER A 35 3.00 -2.92 1.40
CA SER A 35 4.36 -3.21 1.86
C SER A 35 5.19 -3.94 0.80
N ILE A 36 4.62 -4.96 0.14
CA ILE A 36 5.29 -5.63 -1.00
C ILE A 36 5.57 -4.63 -2.12
N GLY A 37 4.57 -3.82 -2.47
CA GLY A 37 4.73 -2.80 -3.51
C GLY A 37 5.84 -1.80 -3.20
N PHE A 38 5.92 -1.36 -1.95
CA PHE A 38 7.01 -0.51 -1.47
C PHE A 38 8.38 -1.19 -1.62
N LEU A 39 8.53 -2.45 -1.17
CA LEU A 39 9.78 -3.21 -1.30
C LEU A 39 10.20 -3.32 -2.77
N VAL A 40 9.28 -3.69 -3.65
CA VAL A 40 9.54 -3.81 -5.09
C VAL A 40 10.03 -2.48 -5.66
N VAL A 41 9.46 -1.35 -5.26
CA VAL A 41 9.80 -0.03 -5.80
C VAL A 41 11.09 0.52 -5.20
N PHE A 42 11.33 0.24 -3.92
CA PHE A 42 12.51 0.67 -3.19
C PHE A 42 13.76 -0.04 -3.70
N PHE A 43 13.69 -1.36 -3.90
CA PHE A 43 14.80 -2.17 -4.40
C PHE A 43 14.91 -2.22 -5.92
N LYS A 44 13.95 -1.64 -6.66
CA LYS A 44 14.06 -1.56 -8.11
C LYS A 44 15.19 -0.60 -8.47
N ASP A 45 16.27 -1.19 -8.96
CA ASP A 45 17.44 -0.46 -9.40
C ASP A 45 17.06 0.54 -10.50
N PRO A 46 17.32 1.85 -10.32
CA PRO A 46 17.18 2.79 -11.42
C PRO A 46 18.21 2.41 -12.50
N GLN A 47 17.78 2.35 -13.76
CA GLN A 47 18.67 2.02 -14.89
C GLN A 47 19.98 2.81 -14.82
N LYS A 48 21.10 2.19 -15.22
CA LYS A 48 22.42 2.82 -15.23
C LYS A 48 22.43 3.95 -16.27
N ASN A 49 22.56 5.20 -15.81
CA ASN A 49 22.49 6.45 -16.60
C ASN A 49 21.15 6.71 -17.31
N PRO A 50 20.06 6.96 -16.56
CA PRO A 50 18.77 7.30 -17.15
C PRO A 50 18.80 8.73 -17.70
N SER A 51 18.16 8.94 -18.85
CA SER A 51 17.90 10.28 -19.41
C SER A 51 17.08 11.14 -18.44
N ALA A 52 17.07 12.46 -18.64
CA ALA A 52 16.28 13.38 -17.81
C ALA A 52 14.78 13.04 -17.82
N GLU A 53 14.23 12.62 -18.97
CA GLU A 53 12.84 12.18 -19.07
C GLU A 53 12.56 10.88 -18.30
N GLU A 54 13.49 9.93 -18.35
CA GLU A 54 13.38 8.67 -17.61
C GLU A 54 13.49 8.89 -16.11
N GLN A 55 14.37 9.77 -15.66
CA GLN A 55 14.45 10.19 -14.26
C GLN A 55 13.11 10.76 -13.79
N LEU A 56 12.50 11.65 -14.57
CA LEU A 56 11.20 12.23 -14.23
C LEU A 56 10.10 11.16 -14.11
N LYS A 57 10.10 10.16 -15.01
CA LYS A 57 9.16 9.03 -14.97
C LYS A 57 9.39 8.16 -13.73
N ILE A 58 10.64 7.88 -13.37
CA ILE A 58 11.00 7.11 -12.17
C ILE A 58 10.55 7.84 -10.90
N VAL A 59 10.82 9.13 -10.78
CA VAL A 59 10.43 9.95 -9.62
C VAL A 59 8.91 9.98 -9.48
N LYS A 60 8.17 10.21 -10.56
CA LYS A 60 6.69 10.17 -10.55
C LYS A 60 6.18 8.80 -10.11
N PHE A 61 6.74 7.72 -10.66
CA PHE A 61 6.35 6.35 -10.29
C PHE A 61 6.59 6.05 -8.80
N LYS A 62 7.75 6.42 -8.25
CA LYS A 62 8.05 6.29 -6.83
C LYS A 62 7.06 7.07 -5.96
N LYS A 63 6.75 8.31 -6.33
CA LYS A 63 5.77 9.15 -5.62
C LYS A 63 4.40 8.50 -5.53
N TYR A 64 3.90 7.88 -6.62
CA TYR A 64 2.62 7.17 -6.57
C TYR A 64 2.65 5.97 -5.63
N TRP A 65 3.73 5.20 -5.66
CA TRP A 65 3.87 4.07 -4.73
C TRP A 65 4.00 4.49 -3.27
N TYR A 66 4.61 5.63 -2.98
CA TYR A 66 4.62 6.16 -1.62
C TYR A 66 3.21 6.52 -1.14
N MET A 67 2.34 7.03 -2.01
CA MET A 67 0.93 7.25 -1.65
C MET A 67 0.20 5.92 -1.41
N VAL A 68 0.39 4.93 -2.29
CA VAL A 68 -0.17 3.58 -2.11
C VAL A 68 0.28 2.97 -0.79
N PHE A 69 1.58 3.08 -0.48
CA PHE A 69 2.17 2.58 0.76
C PHE A 69 1.59 3.29 1.99
N ALA A 70 1.57 4.61 1.99
CA ALA A 70 1.03 5.39 3.11
C ALA A 70 -0.44 5.06 3.40
N THR A 71 -1.28 4.93 2.36
CA THR A 71 -2.69 4.56 2.53
C THR A 71 -2.85 3.14 3.06
N GLY A 72 -2.11 2.16 2.50
CA GLY A 72 -2.16 0.78 2.98
C GLY A 72 -1.67 0.63 4.42
N LEU A 73 -0.61 1.37 4.80
CA LEU A 73 -0.11 1.44 6.16
C LEU A 73 -1.14 2.05 7.11
N LEU A 74 -1.79 3.14 6.71
CA LEU A 74 -2.84 3.77 7.50
C LEU A 74 -4.02 2.83 7.75
N PHE A 75 -4.52 2.14 6.71
CA PHE A 75 -5.55 1.13 6.89
C PHE A 75 -5.10 -0.01 7.79
N SER A 76 -3.89 -0.53 7.58
CA SER A 76 -3.36 -1.62 8.40
C SER A 76 -3.20 -1.24 9.86
N LEU A 77 -2.80 0.00 10.17
CA LEU A 77 -2.62 0.45 11.55
C LEU A 77 -3.97 0.66 12.24
N ILE A 78 -4.89 1.36 11.58
CA ILE A 78 -6.21 1.66 12.13
C ILE A 78 -6.97 0.34 12.36
N PHE A 79 -7.14 -0.46 11.30
CA PHE A 79 -7.95 -1.68 11.38
C PHE A 79 -7.22 -2.88 11.97
N GLY A 80 -5.89 -2.96 11.84
CA GLY A 80 -5.10 -3.98 12.53
C GLY A 80 -5.16 -3.82 14.05
N SER A 81 -5.25 -2.60 14.57
CA SER A 81 -5.47 -2.38 16.01
C SER A 81 -6.86 -2.86 16.47
N PHE A 82 -7.90 -2.68 15.65
CA PHE A 82 -9.24 -3.22 15.93
C PHE A 82 -9.27 -4.75 15.90
N TRP A 83 -8.53 -5.37 14.98
CA TRP A 83 -8.32 -6.82 14.98
C TRP A 83 -7.65 -7.32 16.26
N ASN A 84 -6.61 -6.63 16.75
CA ASN A 84 -5.94 -7.01 18.01
C ASN A 84 -6.92 -7.00 19.19
N ASN A 85 -7.79 -5.99 19.25
CA ASN A 85 -8.82 -5.89 20.29
C ASN A 85 -9.86 -7.02 20.18
N GLN A 86 -10.29 -7.39 18.97
CA GLN A 86 -11.22 -8.52 18.76
C GLN A 86 -10.62 -9.89 19.06
N MET A 87 -9.30 -10.06 18.85
CA MET A 87 -8.55 -11.28 19.17
C MET A 87 -8.21 -11.43 20.66
N GLY A 88 -8.82 -10.62 21.53
CA GLY A 88 -8.64 -10.70 22.98
C GLY A 88 -7.53 -9.81 23.55
N GLY A 89 -7.02 -8.85 22.76
CA GLY A 89 -6.05 -7.87 23.21
C GLY A 89 -4.74 -8.52 23.63
N MET A 90 -3.97 -9.06 22.68
CA MET A 90 -2.59 -9.41 22.98
C MET A 90 -1.81 -8.11 23.24
N ILE A 91 -1.48 -7.87 24.51
CA ILE A 91 -0.49 -6.90 24.97
C ILE A 91 0.89 -7.51 24.79
#